data_AF-A0A1H8Z5L0-F1
#
_entry.id   AF-A0A1H8Z5L0-F1
#
_cell.length_a   1.000
_cell.length_b   1.000
_cell.length_c   1.000
_cell.angle_alpha   90.00
_cell.angle_beta   90.00
_cell.angle_gamma   90.00
#
_symmetry.space_group_name_H-M   'P 1'
#
loop_
_entity.id
_entity.type
_entity.pdbx_description
1 polymer ?
#
loop_
_entity_poly.entity_id
_entity_poly.type
_entity_poly.pdbx_seq_one_letter_code
_entity_poly.pdbx_strand_id
1 'polypeptide(L)'
;EKLGDNGYIAIDSDNRVDMTNPDSVKGFIKSKESGEHDNICVLQINYHAGINVLELITDEGKVSVIQTYYSFQDGEFTEAVSVEFEADYFEYTNEGYLMIEGRSHSAESYVLTLSEEEKHIALNYGMEST
;
A
#
# COMPACT_ATOMS: atom_id res chain seq x y z
N GLU A 1 -14.30 -10.28 -8.67
CA GLU A 1 -14.39 -11.54 -7.90
C GLU A 1 -13.10 -12.35 -7.71
N LYS A 2 -11.95 -12.13 -8.38
CA LYS A 2 -10.77 -13.02 -8.22
C LYS A 2 -9.56 -12.48 -7.42
N LEU A 3 -9.52 -11.21 -7.03
CA LEU A 3 -8.37 -10.68 -6.30
C LEU A 3 -8.38 -11.09 -4.82
N GLY A 4 -9.58 -11.15 -4.23
CA GLY A 4 -9.76 -11.50 -2.83
C GLY A 4 -9.52 -12.90 -2.42
N ASP A 5 -10.00 -13.82 -3.24
CA ASP A 5 -9.75 -15.24 -3.03
C ASP A 5 -8.26 -15.57 -3.12
N ASN A 6 -7.44 -14.66 -3.67
CA ASN A 6 -5.98 -14.73 -3.74
C ASN A 6 -5.27 -13.84 -2.69
N GLY A 7 -6.00 -13.25 -1.75
CA GLY A 7 -5.42 -12.47 -0.64
C GLY A 7 -5.05 -11.02 -0.98
N TYR A 8 -5.40 -10.54 -2.16
CA TYR A 8 -5.12 -9.17 -2.58
C TYR A 8 -6.24 -8.20 -2.18
N ILE A 9 -5.85 -7.01 -1.73
CA ILE A 9 -6.77 -5.88 -1.49
C ILE A 9 -6.75 -4.99 -2.72
N ALA A 10 -7.89 -4.68 -3.33
CA ALA A 10 -7.95 -3.81 -4.50
C ALA A 10 -8.73 -2.51 -4.21
N ILE A 11 -8.19 -1.36 -4.62
CA ILE A 11 -8.78 -0.03 -4.44
C ILE A 11 -8.78 0.70 -5.79
N ASP A 12 -9.89 1.33 -6.18
CA ASP A 12 -9.93 2.15 -7.40
C ASP A 12 -9.43 3.59 -7.18
N SER A 13 -9.31 4.36 -8.27
CA SER A 13 -8.83 5.75 -8.25
C SER A 13 -9.67 6.74 -7.44
N ASP A 14 -10.91 6.37 -7.07
CA ASP A 14 -11.79 7.16 -6.22
C ASP A 14 -11.72 6.73 -4.74
N ASN A 15 -10.77 5.85 -4.38
CA ASN A 15 -10.70 5.22 -3.07
C ASN A 15 -12.00 4.44 -2.74
N ARG A 16 -12.74 4.02 -3.78
CA ARG A 16 -13.91 3.15 -3.64
C ARG A 16 -13.40 1.72 -3.59
N VAL A 17 -13.63 1.10 -2.46
CA VAL A 17 -13.14 -0.23 -2.19
C VAL A 17 -14.22 -1.22 -2.57
N ASP A 18 -13.98 -2.01 -3.61
CA ASP A 18 -14.61 -3.34 -3.72
C ASP A 18 -13.72 -4.27 -2.89
N MET A 19 -13.93 -4.21 -1.57
CA MET A 19 -13.10 -4.89 -0.59
C MET A 19 -13.15 -6.37 -0.81
N THR A 20 -12.02 -6.88 -1.24
CA THR A 20 -11.68 -8.26 -0.98
C THR A 20 -10.82 -8.36 0.28
N ASN A 21 -11.31 -9.10 1.28
CA ASN A 21 -10.62 -9.48 2.52
C ASN A 21 -10.23 -8.36 3.52
N PRO A 22 -11.21 -7.61 4.09
CA PRO A 22 -10.99 -6.65 5.18
C PRO A 22 -10.22 -7.20 6.38
N ASP A 23 -10.41 -8.48 6.68
CA ASP A 23 -9.82 -9.14 7.83
C ASP A 23 -8.29 -9.22 7.74
N SER A 24 -7.71 -9.20 6.53
CA SER A 24 -6.27 -9.13 6.34
C SER A 24 -5.64 -7.87 6.92
N VAL A 25 -6.29 -6.71 6.83
CA VAL A 25 -5.76 -5.46 7.40
C VAL A 25 -5.80 -5.50 8.93
N LYS A 26 -6.91 -5.99 9.50
CA LYS A 26 -7.04 -6.22 10.94
C LYS A 26 -6.01 -7.22 11.46
N GLY A 27 -5.75 -8.29 10.71
CA GLY A 27 -4.72 -9.28 10.99
C GLY A 27 -3.35 -8.64 11.06
N PHE A 28 -2.98 -7.92 9.99
CA PHE A 28 -1.71 -7.21 9.90
C PHE A 28 -1.47 -6.22 11.05
N ILE A 29 -2.49 -5.44 11.43
CA ILE A 29 -2.40 -4.50 12.57
C ILE A 29 -2.09 -5.25 13.87
N LYS A 30 -2.76 -6.39 14.12
CA LYS A 30 -2.50 -7.21 15.32
C LYS A 30 -1.10 -7.81 15.31
N SER A 31 -0.63 -8.27 14.15
CA SER A 31 0.72 -8.79 13.97
C SER A 31 1.76 -7.71 14.30
N LYS A 32 1.58 -6.49 13.78
CA LYS A 32 2.39 -5.31 14.12
C LYS A 32 2.38 -5.01 15.61
N GLU A 33 1.21 -4.92 16.23
CA GLU A 33 1.08 -4.65 17.67
C GLU A 33 1.76 -5.72 18.55
N SER A 34 1.79 -6.96 18.07
CA SER A 34 2.43 -8.10 18.75
C SER A 34 3.92 -8.25 18.42
N GLY A 35 4.44 -7.45 17.49
CA GLY A 35 5.82 -7.54 16.98
C GLY A 35 6.08 -8.76 16.09
N GLU A 36 5.03 -9.39 15.57
CA GLU A 36 5.11 -10.57 14.70
C GLU A 36 5.37 -10.15 13.24
N HIS A 37 5.99 -11.07 12.49
CA HIS A 37 6.17 -10.91 11.06
C HIS A 37 4.90 -11.25 10.29
N ASP A 38 4.45 -10.35 9.43
CA ASP A 38 3.27 -10.52 8.59
C ASP A 38 3.36 -9.59 7.37
N ASN A 39 2.60 -9.87 6.32
CA ASN A 39 2.60 -9.06 5.11
C ASN A 39 1.23 -9.02 4.41
N ILE A 40 0.88 -7.85 3.88
CA ILE A 40 -0.31 -7.65 3.05
C ILE A 40 0.03 -6.92 1.75
N CYS A 41 -0.73 -7.19 0.70
CA CYS A 41 -0.57 -6.55 -0.61
C CYS A 41 -1.84 -5.79 -0.99
N VAL A 42 -1.69 -4.51 -1.33
CA VAL A 42 -2.75 -3.61 -1.78
C VAL A 42 -2.48 -3.16 -3.20
N LEU A 43 -3.39 -3.48 -4.13
CA LEU A 43 -3.37 -3.00 -5.50
C LEU A 43 -4.30 -1.80 -5.62
N GLN A 44 -3.74 -0.65 -5.92
CA GLN A 44 -4.46 0.54 -6.32
C GLN A 44 -4.49 0.63 -7.85
N ILE A 45 -5.67 0.47 -8.44
CA ILE A 45 -5.86 0.52 -9.90
C ILE A 45 -6.17 1.96 -10.30
N ASN A 46 -5.27 2.57 -11.08
CA ASN A 46 -5.48 3.87 -11.69
C ASN A 46 -5.80 3.68 -13.18
N TYR A 47 -7.08 3.74 -13.55
CA TYR A 47 -7.58 3.47 -14.92
C TYR A 47 -6.85 4.24 -16.04
N HIS A 48 -6.23 5.37 -15.74
CA HIS A 48 -5.51 6.21 -16.70
C HIS A 48 -3.98 6.21 -16.54
N ALA A 49 -3.45 5.66 -15.45
CA ALA A 49 -2.04 5.79 -15.07
C ALA A 49 -1.34 4.47 -14.72
N GLY A 50 -2.06 3.34 -14.74
CA GLY A 50 -1.50 2.01 -14.47
C GLY A 50 -1.92 1.46 -13.10
N ILE A 51 -1.11 0.58 -12.52
CA ILE A 51 -1.37 -0.04 -11.22
C ILE A 51 -0.29 0.41 -10.25
N ASN A 52 -0.69 0.81 -9.05
CA ASN A 52 0.21 1.04 -7.93
C ASN A 52 0.03 -0.11 -6.94
N VAL A 53 1.08 -0.89 -6.68
CA VAL A 53 1.07 -2.03 -5.75
C VAL A 53 1.82 -1.62 -4.50
N LEU A 54 1.21 -1.84 -3.34
CA LEU A 54 1.77 -1.56 -2.03
C LEU A 54 1.88 -2.89 -1.28
N GLU A 55 3.10 -3.33 -1.03
CA GLU A 55 3.38 -4.44 -0.13
C GLU A 55 3.77 -3.85 1.23
N LEU A 56 2.96 -4.15 2.25
CA LEU A 56 3.22 -3.75 3.62
C LEU A 56 3.73 -4.97 4.37
N ILE A 57 4.87 -4.82 5.04
CA ILE A 57 5.54 -5.87 5.80
C ILE A 57 5.70 -5.36 7.21
N THR A 58 5.25 -6.12 8.20
CA THR A 58 5.56 -5.86 9.61
C THR A 58 6.64 -6.80 10.09
N ASP A 59 7.56 -6.30 10.90
CA ASP A 59 8.55 -7.08 11.63
C ASP A 59 9.02 -6.26 12.85
N GLU A 60 9.11 -6.90 14.02
CA GLU A 60 9.47 -6.23 15.29
C GLU A 60 8.64 -4.96 15.59
N GLY A 61 7.39 -4.90 15.11
CA GLY A 61 6.46 -3.79 15.30
C GLY A 61 6.68 -2.58 14.38
N LYS A 62 7.66 -2.66 13.48
CA LYS A 62 7.91 -1.70 12.40
C LYS A 62 7.13 -2.09 11.16
N VAL A 63 6.91 -1.12 10.26
CA VAL A 63 6.27 -1.38 8.97
C VAL A 63 7.19 -0.92 7.84
N SER A 64 7.55 -1.83 6.94
CA SER A 64 8.20 -1.53 5.67
C SER A 64 7.15 -1.48 4.56
N VAL A 65 7.34 -0.57 3.62
CA VAL A 65 6.47 -0.37 2.46
C VAL A 65 7.30 -0.55 1.21
N ILE A 66 6.90 -1.49 0.36
CA ILE A 66 7.39 -1.58 -1.02
C ILE A 66 6.28 -1.10 -1.93
N GLN A 67 6.54 -0.01 -2.65
CA GLN A 67 5.61 0.60 -3.57
C GLN A 67 6.10 0.41 -5.00
N THR A 68 5.34 -0.34 -5.80
CA THR A 68 5.67 -0.63 -7.18
C THR A 68 4.63 -0.06 -8.13
N TYR A 69 5.07 0.81 -9.03
CA TYR A 69 4.25 1.39 -10.08
C TYR A 69 4.41 0.57 -11.37
N TYR A 70 3.31 0.04 -11.87
CA TYR A 70 3.22 -0.60 -13.17
C TYR A 70 2.52 0.33 -14.15
N SER A 71 3.16 0.62 -15.28
CA SER A 71 2.53 1.34 -16.38
C SER A 71 1.84 0.35 -17.33
N PHE A 72 0.72 0.77 -17.93
CA PHE A 72 0.06 -0.02 -18.97
C PHE A 72 0.44 0.54 -20.34
N GLN A 73 1.25 -0.21 -21.09
CA GLN A 73 1.70 0.18 -22.43
C GLN A 73 1.53 -1.02 -23.36
N ASP A 74 1.07 -0.77 -24.58
CA ASP A 74 0.90 -1.79 -25.63
C ASP A 74 0.10 -3.05 -25.24
N GLY A 75 -0.81 -2.91 -24.25
CA GLY A 75 -1.65 -4.03 -23.79
C GLY A 75 -1.04 -4.87 -22.66
N GLU A 76 0.16 -4.51 -22.19
CA GLU A 76 0.86 -5.21 -21.11
C GLU A 76 1.20 -4.27 -19.94
N PHE A 77 1.27 -4.84 -18.73
CA PHE A 77 1.78 -4.13 -17.56
C PHE A 77 3.28 -4.28 -17.46
N THR A 78 4.00 -3.17 -17.43
CA THR A 78 5.46 -3.14 -17.26
C THR A 78 5.80 -2.39 -15.98
N GLU A 79 6.66 -2.98 -15.14
CA GLU A 79 7.18 -2.32 -13.95
C GLU A 79 7.91 -1.03 -14.38
N ALA A 80 7.45 0.10 -13.85
CA ALA A 80 8.00 1.41 -14.16
C ALA A 80 9.01 1.84 -13.08
N VAL A 81 8.62 1.74 -11.80
CA VAL A 81 9.42 2.18 -10.66
C VAL A 81 9.04 1.33 -9.43
N SER A 82 10.03 0.96 -8.63
CA SER A 82 9.83 0.38 -7.29
C SER A 82 10.56 1.22 -6.24
N VAL A 83 9.88 1.53 -5.13
CA VAL A 83 10.39 2.34 -4.03
C VAL A 83 10.16 1.61 -2.72
N GLU A 84 11.17 1.56 -1.86
CA GLU A 84 11.07 0.97 -0.54
C GLU A 84 11.33 2.01 0.56
N PHE A 85 10.55 1.99 1.63
CA PHE A 85 10.77 2.81 2.81
C PHE A 85 10.19 2.18 4.09
N GLU A 86 10.81 2.48 5.24
CA GLU A 86 10.22 2.21 6.56
C GLU A 86 9.23 3.35 6.90
N ALA A 87 8.08 3.00 7.45
CA ALA A 87 7.06 3.96 7.85
C ALA A 87 7.46 4.65 9.18
N ASP A 88 7.54 5.97 9.15
CA ASP A 88 7.70 6.83 10.33
C ASP A 88 6.39 6.93 11.12
N TYR A 89 5.24 6.83 10.42
CA TYR A 89 3.91 6.84 11.00
C TYR A 89 3.01 5.81 10.32
N PHE A 90 2.24 5.09 11.13
CA PHE A 90 1.29 4.08 10.68
C PHE A 90 0.11 4.01 11.66
N GLU A 91 -1.08 4.44 11.22
CA GLU A 91 -2.29 4.48 12.04
C GLU A 91 -3.51 4.00 11.25
N TYR A 92 -4.35 3.21 11.91
CA TYR A 92 -5.70 2.91 11.42
C TYR A 92 -6.70 3.78 12.19
N THR A 93 -7.35 4.72 11.50
CA THR A 93 -8.24 5.72 12.12
C THR A 93 -9.63 5.14 12.37
N ASN A 94 -10.35 5.72 13.33
CA ASN A 94 -11.75 5.36 13.62
C ASN A 94 -12.70 5.63 12.45
N GLU A 95 -12.29 6.49 11.51
CA GLU A 95 -13.02 6.78 10.27
C GLU A 95 -12.78 5.71 9.20
N GLY A 96 -11.96 4.71 9.51
CA GLY A 96 -11.66 3.56 8.68
C GLY A 96 -10.47 3.77 7.75
N TYR A 97 -9.63 4.79 7.95
CA TYR A 97 -8.48 5.04 7.08
C TYR A 97 -7.22 4.36 7.61
N LEU A 98 -6.42 3.75 6.74
CA LEU A 98 -5.03 3.45 7.03
C LEU A 98 -4.15 4.59 6.52
N MET A 99 -3.47 5.24 7.45
CA MET A 99 -2.56 6.33 7.21
C MET A 99 -1.13 5.83 7.37
N ILE A 100 -0.31 6.05 6.34
CA ILE A 100 1.10 5.65 6.32
C ILE A 100 1.92 6.84 5.87
N GLU A 101 2.96 7.18 6.64
CA GLU A 101 3.95 8.19 6.27
C GLU A 101 5.36 7.65 6.43
N GLY A 102 6.26 8.07 5.55
CA GLY A 102 7.67 7.72 5.62
C GLY A 102 8.50 8.45 4.57
N ARG A 103 9.80 8.15 4.55
CA ARG A 103 10.76 8.77 3.63
C ARG A 103 11.43 7.71 2.78
N SER A 104 11.34 7.88 1.47
CA SER A 104 12.09 7.06 0.51
C SER A 104 13.38 7.75 0.07
N HIS A 105 14.47 7.00 -0.03
CA HIS A 105 15.73 7.50 -0.59
C HIS A 105 15.93 6.96 -2.01
N SER A 106 15.66 7.78 -3.04
CA SER A 106 15.85 7.37 -4.43
C SER A 106 17.33 7.45 -4.83
N ALA A 107 17.95 6.32 -5.20
CA ALA A 107 19.30 6.31 -5.76
C ALA A 107 19.33 6.57 -7.28
N GLU A 108 18.23 6.41 -8.02
CA GLU A 108 18.22 6.62 -9.47
C GLU A 108 16.99 7.38 -9.96
N SER A 109 17.29 8.46 -10.67
CA SER A 109 16.38 9.43 -11.26
C SER A 109 15.93 8.94 -12.63
N TYR A 110 14.62 8.97 -12.90
CA TYR A 110 14.15 9.51 -14.17
C TYR A 110 13.11 10.60 -13.92
N VAL A 111 13.66 11.82 -13.94
CA VAL A 111 13.04 13.15 -13.96
C VAL A 111 12.71 13.75 -12.57
N LEU A 112 13.72 14.49 -12.10
CA LEU A 112 13.70 15.61 -11.15
C LEU A 112 13.57 15.29 -9.65
N THR A 113 14.76 15.13 -9.05
CA THR A 113 15.24 15.70 -7.78
C THR A 113 15.68 14.65 -6.77
N LEU A 114 16.99 14.63 -6.48
CA LEU A 114 17.52 14.10 -5.21
C LEU A 114 16.99 14.99 -4.08
N SER A 115 15.79 14.69 -3.61
CA SER A 115 15.25 15.22 -2.37
C SER A 115 14.64 14.05 -1.62
N GLU A 116 14.86 13.98 -0.31
CA GLU A 116 14.01 13.16 0.55
C GLU A 116 12.55 13.52 0.23
N GLU A 117 11.82 12.57 -0.34
CA GLU A 117 10.41 12.76 -0.64
C GLU A 117 9.61 12.20 0.54
N GLU A 118 8.91 13.09 1.25
CA GLU A 118 7.87 12.69 2.19
C GLU A 118 6.75 12.00 1.41
N LYS A 119 6.42 10.77 1.80
CA LYS A 119 5.31 9.99 1.23
C LYS A 119 4.17 9.98 2.22
N HIS A 120 2.97 10.35 1.76
CA HIS A 120 1.73 10.25 2.52
C HIS A 120 0.77 9.34 1.76
N ILE A 121 0.34 8.26 2.40
CA ILE A 121 -0.60 7.29 1.83
C ILE A 121 -1.82 7.23 2.76
N ALA A 122 -3.00 7.47 2.20
CA ALA A 122 -4.27 7.37 2.90
C ALA A 122 -5.20 6.43 2.14
N LEU A 123 -5.50 5.27 2.73
CA LEU A 123 -6.37 4.26 2.16
C LEU A 123 -7.66 4.18 2.99
N ASN A 124 -8.82 4.35 2.39
CA ASN A 124 -10.10 4.21 3.11
C ASN A 124 -10.48 2.74 3.14
N TYR A 125 -10.81 2.19 4.31
CA TYR A 125 -11.24 0.81 4.50
C TYR A 125 -12.64 0.68 5.11
N GLY A 126 -13.32 1.79 5.45
CA GLY A 126 -14.75 1.80 5.84
C GLY A 126 -15.20 0.68 6.80
N MET A 127 -14.36 0.27 7.76
CA MET A 127 -14.71 -0.84 8.65
C MET A 127 -15.76 -0.37 9.66
N GLU A 128 -16.98 -0.92 9.58
CA GLU A 128 -17.95 -0.71 10.64
C GLU A 128 -17.40 -1.27 11.97
N SER A 129 -17.35 -0.41 12.97
CA SER A 129 -16.95 -0.74 14.33
C SER A 129 -18.02 -1.64 14.96
N THR A 130 -17.74 -2.92 15.15
CA THR A 130 -18.51 -3.81 16.04
C THR A 130 -17.99 -3.74 17.46
#